data_AF-A0A538ARW0-F1
#
_entry.id   AF-A0A538ARW0-F1
#
_cell.length_a   1.000
_cell.length_b   1.000
_cell.length_c   1.000
_cell.angle_alpha   90.00
_cell.angle_beta   90.00
_cell.angle_gamma   90.00
#
_symmetry.space_group_name_H-M   'P 1'
#
loop_
_entity.id
_entity.type
_entity.pdbx_description
1 polymer ?
#
loop_
_entity_poly.entity_id
_entity_poly.type
_entity_poly.pdbx_seq_one_letter_code
_entity_poly.pdbx_strand_id
1 'polypeptide(L)'
;MSSTSISTATARHGSAAGPPLTPHRVSRSCLGRPCYHGLAMTPPCVPALWTDARYSEAVVASLAAAGRRLLTMTGHKEIVWLGYSGGGTLAMLLAARMPETAGVVTVAANLDVEGWAELHGQSRLAGSLSPARRPPLPARIYQRHYAGGRDRVVPPGIVAGGEILPETLRVIPEYDHTCCWVELWPRVLEEVERAAGALR
;
A
#
# COMPACT_ATOMS: atom_id res chain seq x y z
N MET A 1 3.13 -17.13 -9.30
CA MET A 1 3.19 -16.64 -7.91
C MET A 1 3.51 -15.16 -7.94
N SER A 2 2.53 -14.28 -7.77
CA SER A 2 2.78 -12.83 -7.77
C SER A 2 3.49 -12.44 -6.48
N SER A 3 4.79 -12.15 -6.58
CA SER A 3 5.56 -11.47 -5.53
C SER A 3 5.00 -10.06 -5.37
N THR A 4 4.22 -9.86 -4.32
CA THR A 4 3.74 -8.54 -3.93
C THR A 4 4.83 -7.86 -3.09
N SER A 5 5.66 -7.06 -3.73
CA SER A 5 6.59 -6.16 -3.05
C SER A 5 5.86 -4.87 -2.68
N ILE A 6 5.72 -4.57 -1.38
CA ILE A 6 5.42 -3.19 -0.94
C ILE A 6 6.73 -2.42 -1.13
N SER A 7 6.71 -1.27 -1.82
CA SER A 7 7.91 -0.45 -1.99
C SER A 7 7.63 1.00 -1.63
N THR A 8 8.61 1.60 -0.95
CA THR A 8 8.87 3.04 -0.76
C THR A 8 8.23 3.68 0.47
N ALA A 9 8.92 3.61 1.61
CA ALA A 9 8.68 4.48 2.76
C ALA A 9 9.38 5.84 2.57
N THR A 10 8.65 6.87 2.11
CA THR A 10 9.19 8.24 2.08
C THR A 10 9.05 8.87 3.46
N ALA A 11 10.13 9.41 4.01
CA ALA A 11 10.13 9.94 5.36
C ALA A 11 11.20 11.00 5.58
N ARG A 12 11.01 11.92 6.55
CA ARG A 12 11.92 13.05 6.79
C ARG A 12 12.39 13.14 8.25
N HIS A 13 13.56 13.78 8.43
CA HIS A 13 14.14 14.16 9.72
C HIS A 13 13.67 15.59 10.09
N GLY A 14 13.27 15.82 11.34
CA GLY A 14 13.10 17.16 11.89
C GLY A 14 14.41 17.61 12.56
N SER A 15 14.98 18.74 12.16
CA SER A 15 15.95 19.44 13.01
C SER A 15 15.90 20.95 12.80
N ALA A 16 16.07 21.64 13.92
CA ALA A 16 16.10 23.08 14.08
C ALA A 16 17.37 23.73 13.48
N ALA A 17 17.19 24.95 12.99
CA ALA A 17 18.15 26.04 12.76
C ALA A 17 19.57 25.73 12.23
N GLY A 18 19.82 26.06 10.95
CA GLY A 18 21.15 26.27 10.35
C GLY A 18 21.17 26.17 8.80
N PRO A 19 21.92 27.00 8.04
CA PRO A 19 21.97 26.96 6.57
C PRO A 19 23.11 26.05 6.04
N PRO A 20 23.14 25.65 4.75
CA PRO A 20 22.10 25.56 3.74
C PRO A 20 21.46 24.16 3.70
N LEU A 21 20.21 24.09 3.21
CA LEU A 21 19.38 22.89 3.10
C LEU A 21 20.13 21.75 2.38
N THR A 22 20.54 20.75 3.15
CA THR A 22 20.93 19.45 2.61
C THR A 22 19.74 18.84 1.87
N PRO A 23 19.93 18.25 0.68
CA PRO A 23 18.84 17.58 -0.02
C PRO A 23 18.25 16.52 0.92
N HIS A 24 16.94 16.61 1.12
CA HIS A 24 16.20 15.75 2.02
C HIS A 24 16.50 14.27 1.72
N ARG A 25 17.01 13.53 2.70
CA ARG A 25 17.31 12.11 2.54
C ARG A 25 16.00 11.33 2.46
N VAL A 26 15.61 10.95 1.25
CA VAL A 26 14.56 9.96 1.03
C VAL A 26 15.20 8.58 1.04
N SER A 27 14.81 7.73 1.99
CA SER A 27 15.16 6.31 1.97
C SER A 27 14.07 5.52 1.24
N ARG A 28 14.45 4.45 0.55
CA ARG A 28 13.50 3.53 -0.07
C ARG A 28 13.70 2.16 0.55
N SER A 29 12.61 1.53 0.97
CA SER A 29 12.62 0.19 1.55
C SER A 29 11.46 -0.61 0.99
N CYS A 30 11.67 -1.92 0.86
CA CYS A 30 10.64 -2.83 0.41
C CYS A 30 10.25 -3.78 1.55
N LEU A 31 8.94 -3.92 1.78
CA LEU A 31 8.41 -4.93 2.70
C LEU A 31 7.77 -6.05 1.90
N GLY A 32 8.36 -7.23 1.99
CA GLY A 32 7.73 -8.46 1.51
C GLY A 32 6.66 -8.91 2.49
N ARG A 33 5.61 -9.55 2.00
CA ARG A 33 4.63 -10.22 2.87
C ARG A 33 5.34 -11.30 3.72
N PRO A 34 4.98 -11.47 4.99
CA PRO A 34 5.50 -12.55 5.82
C PRO A 34 5.28 -13.90 5.13
N CYS A 35 6.19 -14.86 5.35
CA CYS A 35 6.12 -16.23 4.80
C CYS A 35 6.34 -16.34 3.27
N TYR A 36 6.72 -15.25 2.60
CA TYR A 36 7.21 -15.26 1.22
C TYR A 36 8.75 -15.31 1.20
N HIS A 37 9.32 -15.30 0.00
CA HIS A 37 10.77 -15.15 -0.22
C HIS A 37 11.63 -16.20 0.50
N GLY A 38 11.20 -17.47 0.43
CA GLY A 38 11.92 -18.60 1.02
C GLY A 38 11.58 -18.89 2.48
N LEU A 39 10.70 -18.09 3.11
CA LEU A 39 10.33 -18.24 4.52
C LEU A 39 9.05 -19.09 4.74
N ALA A 40 8.50 -19.68 3.68
CA ALA A 40 7.23 -20.41 3.75
C ALA A 40 7.24 -21.58 4.75
N MET A 41 8.43 -22.17 4.99
CA MET A 41 8.63 -23.28 5.92
C MET A 41 9.06 -22.84 7.33
N THR A 42 9.21 -21.53 7.57
CA THR A 42 9.65 -21.01 8.87
C THR A 42 8.46 -20.83 9.80
N PRO A 43 8.39 -21.49 10.98
CA PRO A 43 7.32 -21.23 11.94
C PRO A 43 7.25 -19.74 12.31
N PRO A 44 6.06 -19.14 12.45
CA PRO A 44 4.72 -19.74 12.43
C PRO A 44 4.02 -19.72 11.06
N CYS A 45 4.76 -19.77 9.95
CA CYS A 45 4.19 -19.72 8.61
C CYS A 45 3.33 -20.93 8.27
N VAL A 46 2.13 -20.66 7.74
CA VAL A 46 1.16 -21.67 7.31
C VAL A 46 0.49 -21.28 6.00
N PRO A 47 0.05 -22.25 5.16
CA PRO A 47 -0.53 -21.97 3.84
C PRO A 47 -1.63 -20.94 3.76
N ALA A 48 -2.44 -20.83 4.82
CA ALA A 48 -3.49 -19.83 4.92
C ALA A 48 -2.95 -18.38 4.74
N LEU A 49 -1.73 -18.07 5.21
CA LEU A 49 -1.16 -16.71 5.17
C LEU A 49 -0.80 -16.22 3.76
N TRP A 50 -0.80 -17.11 2.76
CA TRP A 50 -0.64 -16.72 1.36
C TRP A 50 -1.86 -16.95 0.46
N THR A 51 -2.91 -17.57 1.02
CA THR A 51 -4.19 -17.89 0.38
C THR A 51 -5.32 -17.11 1.07
N ASP A 52 -6.14 -17.75 1.91
CA ASP A 52 -7.38 -17.19 2.48
C ASP A 52 -7.15 -16.09 3.53
N ALA A 53 -6.04 -16.16 4.26
CA ALA A 53 -5.67 -15.24 5.35
C ALA A 53 -4.55 -14.28 4.93
N ARG A 54 -4.45 -14.00 3.63
CA ARG A 54 -3.37 -13.21 3.03
C ARG A 54 -3.31 -11.74 3.44
N TYR A 55 -4.43 -11.19 3.92
CA TYR A 55 -4.52 -9.87 4.54
C TYR A 55 -4.98 -9.96 5.99
N SER A 56 -4.70 -11.08 6.66
CA SER A 56 -5.10 -11.28 8.05
C SER A 56 -4.48 -10.27 9.01
N GLU A 57 -5.08 -10.16 10.19
CA GLU A 57 -4.55 -9.36 11.29
C GLU A 57 -3.08 -9.69 11.58
N ALA A 58 -2.72 -10.98 11.59
CA ALA A 58 -1.35 -11.42 11.82
C ALA A 58 -0.38 -10.89 10.75
N VAL A 59 -0.77 -10.93 9.47
CA VAL A 59 0.05 -10.40 8.36
C VAL A 59 0.22 -8.89 8.49
N VAL A 60 -0.87 -8.15 8.70
CA VAL A 60 -0.82 -6.69 8.78
C VAL A 60 -0.07 -6.23 10.04
N ALA A 61 -0.27 -6.89 11.18
CA ALA A 61 0.46 -6.59 12.41
C ALA A 61 1.97 -6.85 12.27
N SER A 62 2.36 -7.94 11.60
CA SER A 62 3.76 -8.25 11.30
C SER A 62 4.39 -7.18 10.42
N LEU A 63 3.70 -6.76 9.35
CA LEU A 63 4.17 -5.70 8.46
C LEU A 63 4.25 -4.33 9.16
N ALA A 64 3.28 -4.00 10.02
CA ALA A 64 3.31 -2.77 10.82
C ALA A 64 4.50 -2.77 11.78
N ALA A 65 4.81 -3.90 12.41
CA ALA A 65 5.99 -4.03 13.26
C ALA A 65 7.30 -3.84 12.46
N ALA A 66 7.39 -4.40 11.25
CA ALA A 66 8.54 -4.17 10.37
C ALA A 66 8.65 -2.69 9.95
N GLY A 67 7.54 -2.04 9.60
CA GLY A 67 7.49 -0.61 9.29
C GLY A 67 7.98 0.27 10.44
N ARG A 68 7.53 0.01 11.67
CA ARG A 68 8.01 0.73 12.87
C ARG A 68 9.51 0.53 13.11
N ARG A 69 10.02 -0.69 12.92
CA ARG A 69 11.46 -0.96 13.02
C ARG A 69 12.25 -0.16 12.00
N LEU A 70 11.78 -0.06 10.75
CA LEU A 70 12.41 0.77 9.73
C LEU A 70 12.44 2.25 10.13
N LEU A 71 11.34 2.79 10.64
CA LEU A 71 11.28 4.17 11.13
C LEU A 71 12.30 4.42 12.24
N THR A 72 12.37 3.52 13.23
CA THR A 72 13.35 3.61 14.31
C THR A 72 14.80 3.54 13.79
N MET A 73 15.12 2.55 12.96
CA MET A 73 16.48 2.34 12.45
C MET A 73 16.99 3.49 11.59
N THR A 74 16.08 4.15 10.87
CA THR A 74 16.44 5.24 9.95
C THR A 74 16.23 6.63 10.56
N GLY A 75 15.62 6.71 11.76
CA GLY A 75 15.31 7.96 12.46
C GLY A 75 14.21 8.81 11.80
N HIS A 76 13.48 8.22 10.86
CA HIS A 76 12.40 8.84 10.12
C HIS A 76 11.11 8.95 10.93
N LYS A 77 10.30 10.00 10.67
CA LYS A 77 9.08 10.29 11.44
C LYS A 77 7.77 10.05 10.70
N GLU A 78 7.84 9.92 9.38
CA GLU A 78 6.69 9.73 8.52
C GLU A 78 6.89 8.49 7.67
N ILE A 79 5.82 7.96 7.09
CA ILE A 79 5.91 6.89 6.10
C ILE A 79 4.88 7.12 5.01
N VAL A 80 5.27 6.90 3.77
CA VAL A 80 4.34 6.75 2.65
C VAL A 80 4.28 5.28 2.28
N TRP A 81 3.11 4.75 1.98
CA TRP A 81 2.94 3.38 1.53
C TRP A 81 2.65 3.34 0.04
N LEU A 82 3.41 2.57 -0.74
CA LEU A 82 3.05 2.28 -2.13
C LEU A 82 2.87 0.79 -2.32
N GLY A 83 1.74 0.42 -2.93
CA GLY A 83 1.32 -0.96 -3.03
C GLY A 83 0.63 -1.27 -4.36
N TYR A 84 1.05 -2.36 -4.99
CA TYR A 84 0.45 -2.86 -6.23
C TYR A 84 -0.39 -4.11 -5.96
N SER A 85 -1.57 -4.22 -6.59
CA SER A 85 -2.48 -5.36 -6.42
C SER A 85 -2.76 -5.61 -4.93
N GLY A 86 -2.58 -6.85 -4.45
CA GLY A 86 -2.69 -7.17 -3.03
C GLY A 86 -1.80 -6.36 -2.09
N GLY A 87 -0.73 -5.75 -2.60
CA GLY A 87 0.15 -4.87 -1.84
C GLY A 87 -0.51 -3.53 -1.57
N GLY A 88 -1.38 -3.07 -2.47
CA GLY A 88 -2.19 -1.87 -2.25
C GLY A 88 -3.23 -2.07 -1.14
N THR A 89 -3.83 -3.26 -1.06
CA THR A 89 -4.70 -3.65 0.05
C THR A 89 -3.94 -3.60 1.38
N LEU A 90 -2.75 -4.18 1.44
CA LEU A 90 -1.90 -4.11 2.63
C LEU A 90 -1.45 -2.68 2.94
N ALA A 91 -1.11 -1.88 1.94
CA ALA A 91 -0.76 -0.47 2.10
C ALA A 91 -1.91 0.34 2.74
N MET A 92 -3.15 0.13 2.29
CA MET A 92 -4.34 0.75 2.91
C MET A 92 -4.54 0.31 4.35
N LEU A 93 -4.42 -0.99 4.62
CA LEU A 93 -4.58 -1.55 5.98
C LEU A 93 -3.48 -1.07 6.94
N LEU A 94 -2.26 -0.86 6.44
CA LEU A 94 -1.14 -0.30 7.21
C LEU A 94 -1.32 1.20 7.46
N ALA A 95 -1.75 1.95 6.44
CA ALA A 95 -2.01 3.38 6.52
C ALA A 95 -3.01 3.73 7.64
N ALA A 96 -4.03 2.88 7.83
CA ALA A 96 -5.02 3.04 8.91
C ALA A 96 -4.45 2.80 10.32
N ARG A 97 -3.30 2.13 10.46
CA ARG A 97 -2.76 1.63 11.74
C ARG A 97 -1.50 2.31 12.21
N MET A 98 -0.85 3.04 11.32
CA MET A 98 0.41 3.71 11.61
C MET A 98 0.16 5.22 11.62
N PRO A 99 0.10 5.86 12.81
CA PRO A 99 -0.07 7.30 12.93
C PRO A 99 0.94 8.11 12.12
N GLU A 100 2.13 7.57 11.93
CA GLU A 100 3.24 8.10 11.13
C GLU A 100 2.94 8.13 9.62
N THR A 101 1.83 7.55 9.18
CA THR A 101 1.48 7.53 7.75
C THR A 101 1.16 8.95 7.26
N ALA A 102 1.96 9.43 6.33
CA ALA A 102 1.75 10.69 5.61
C ALA A 102 0.99 10.50 4.29
N GLY A 103 1.08 9.31 3.68
CA GLY A 103 0.36 9.02 2.46
C GLY A 103 0.28 7.55 2.07
N VAL A 104 -0.62 7.25 1.14
CA VAL A 104 -0.77 5.94 0.52
C VAL A 104 -1.05 6.11 -0.97
N VAL A 105 -0.31 5.35 -1.78
CA VAL A 105 -0.55 5.22 -3.22
C VAL A 105 -0.79 3.75 -3.54
N THR A 106 -1.90 3.45 -4.20
CA THR A 106 -2.18 2.08 -4.65
C THR A 106 -2.26 2.00 -6.16
N VAL A 107 -1.82 0.89 -6.73
CA VAL A 107 -1.88 0.63 -8.17
C VAL A 107 -2.58 -0.72 -8.40
N ALA A 108 -3.66 -0.72 -9.18
CA ALA A 108 -4.45 -1.92 -9.51
C ALA A 108 -4.83 -2.76 -8.28
N ALA A 109 -5.20 -2.11 -7.18
CA ALA A 109 -5.30 -2.75 -5.85
C ALA A 109 -6.71 -3.26 -5.52
N ASN A 110 -6.80 -4.49 -5.01
CA ASN A 110 -8.06 -5.10 -4.62
C ASN A 110 -8.54 -4.57 -3.24
N LEU A 111 -9.07 -3.34 -3.25
CA LEU A 111 -9.46 -2.63 -2.02
C LEU A 111 -10.81 -3.11 -1.47
N ASP A 112 -11.72 -3.55 -2.33
CA ASP A 112 -12.85 -4.41 -1.95
C ASP A 112 -12.45 -5.88 -2.08
N VAL A 113 -12.00 -6.46 -0.97
CA VAL A 113 -11.49 -7.85 -0.94
C VAL A 113 -12.62 -8.85 -1.17
N GLU A 114 -13.82 -8.55 -0.69
CA GLU A 114 -14.99 -9.43 -0.81
C GLU A 114 -15.56 -9.40 -2.21
N GLY A 115 -15.79 -8.20 -2.76
CA GLY A 115 -16.23 -8.03 -4.14
C GLY A 115 -15.22 -8.61 -5.12
N TRP A 116 -13.91 -8.49 -4.83
CA TRP A 116 -12.88 -9.15 -5.62
C TRP A 116 -12.97 -10.68 -5.57
N ALA A 117 -13.15 -11.25 -4.37
CA ALA A 117 -13.29 -12.69 -4.21
C ALA A 117 -14.54 -13.23 -4.93
N GLU A 118 -15.67 -12.52 -4.81
CA GLU A 118 -16.92 -12.86 -5.49
C GLU A 118 -16.78 -12.80 -7.02
N LEU A 119 -16.19 -11.71 -7.54
CA LEU A 119 -15.94 -11.53 -8.98
C LEU A 119 -15.16 -12.71 -9.59
N HIS A 120 -14.21 -13.27 -8.84
CA HIS A 120 -13.33 -14.35 -9.30
C HIS A 120 -13.78 -15.75 -8.85
N GLY A 121 -14.94 -15.88 -8.22
CA GLY A 121 -15.45 -17.16 -7.70
C GLY A 121 -14.54 -17.79 -6.65
N GLN A 122 -13.76 -17.00 -5.93
CA GLN A 122 -12.87 -17.48 -4.87
C GLN A 122 -13.64 -17.61 -3.55
N SER A 123 -13.12 -18.45 -2.64
CA SER A 123 -13.51 -18.36 -1.23
C SER A 123 -13.37 -16.90 -0.79
N ARG A 124 -14.27 -16.42 0.09
CA ARG A 124 -14.36 -15.01 0.53
C ARG A 124 -13.11 -14.47 1.24
N LEU A 125 -11.97 -15.14 1.14
CA LEU A 125 -10.73 -14.86 1.84
C LEU A 125 -11.04 -14.66 3.33
N ALA A 126 -11.76 -15.60 3.93
CA ALA A 126 -12.47 -15.42 5.20
C ALA A 126 -11.57 -15.05 6.40
N GLY A 127 -10.25 -15.27 6.29
CA GLY A 127 -9.26 -14.84 7.29
C GLY A 127 -8.64 -13.47 7.01
N SER A 128 -9.03 -12.80 5.93
CA SER A 128 -8.44 -11.55 5.46
C SER A 128 -9.27 -10.33 5.86
N LEU A 129 -8.55 -9.25 6.17
CA LEU A 129 -9.15 -7.94 6.34
C LEU A 129 -9.41 -7.30 4.98
N SER A 130 -10.36 -6.37 4.96
CA SER A 130 -10.77 -5.65 3.76
C SER A 130 -10.83 -4.15 4.05
N PRO A 131 -10.16 -3.29 3.27
CA PRO A 131 -10.35 -1.84 3.33
C PRO A 131 -11.81 -1.41 3.21
N ALA A 132 -12.60 -2.06 2.34
CA ALA A 132 -14.03 -1.77 2.15
C ALA A 132 -14.90 -1.94 3.42
N ARG A 133 -14.42 -2.70 4.43
CA ARG A 133 -15.14 -2.89 5.71
C ARG A 133 -14.55 -2.05 6.85
N ARG A 134 -13.81 -1.00 6.53
CA ARG A 134 -13.15 -0.13 7.51
C ARG A 134 -13.55 1.32 7.27
N PRO A 135 -13.47 2.17 8.30
CA PRO A 135 -13.64 3.60 8.11
C PRO A 135 -12.65 4.16 7.09
N PRO A 136 -13.02 5.21 6.35
CA PRO A 136 -12.10 5.92 5.48
C PRO A 136 -10.84 6.37 6.22
N LEU A 137 -9.72 6.47 5.49
CA LEU A 137 -8.49 6.98 6.07
C LEU A 137 -8.67 8.46 6.52
N PRO A 138 -8.01 8.88 7.61
CA PRO A 138 -8.04 10.27 8.04
C PRO A 138 -7.64 11.23 6.91
N ALA A 139 -8.36 12.36 6.79
CA ALA A 139 -8.14 13.35 5.73
C ALA A 139 -6.71 13.93 5.64
N ARG A 140 -5.93 13.85 6.75
CA ARG A 140 -4.51 14.25 6.76
C ARG A 140 -3.62 13.34 5.91
N ILE A 141 -4.05 12.10 5.63
CA ILE A 141 -3.28 11.12 4.88
C ILE A 141 -3.53 11.37 3.39
N TYR A 142 -2.47 11.74 2.65
CA TYR A 142 -2.55 11.84 1.21
C TYR A 142 -2.91 10.50 0.58
N GLN A 143 -3.85 10.50 -0.36
CA GLN A 143 -4.35 9.29 -1.01
C GLN A 143 -4.36 9.45 -2.53
N ARG A 144 -3.87 8.43 -3.23
CA ARG A 144 -3.97 8.30 -4.68
C ARG A 144 -4.13 6.83 -5.07
N HIS A 145 -5.19 6.51 -5.79
CA HIS A 145 -5.48 5.14 -6.23
C HIS A 145 -5.52 5.09 -7.75
N TYR A 146 -4.67 4.28 -8.35
CA TYR A 146 -4.63 4.05 -9.78
C TYR A 146 -5.35 2.74 -10.12
N ALA A 147 -6.22 2.77 -11.13
CA ALA A 147 -6.94 1.61 -11.65
C ALA A 147 -6.78 1.53 -13.17
N GLY A 148 -6.62 0.33 -13.72
CA GLY A 148 -6.59 0.12 -15.16
C GLY A 148 -8.01 0.01 -15.72
N GLY A 149 -8.33 0.75 -16.77
CA GLY A 149 -9.66 0.69 -17.41
C GLY A 149 -9.94 -0.65 -18.10
N ARG A 150 -8.90 -1.38 -18.49
CA ARG A 150 -8.97 -2.73 -19.08
C ARG A 150 -8.61 -3.83 -18.08
N ASP A 151 -8.41 -3.48 -16.81
CA ASP A 151 -8.06 -4.45 -15.77
C ASP A 151 -9.25 -5.38 -15.50
N ARG A 152 -9.06 -6.66 -15.81
CA ARG A 152 -10.04 -7.73 -15.53
C ARG A 152 -9.73 -8.49 -14.25
N VAL A 153 -8.53 -8.33 -13.69
CA VAL A 153 -8.12 -8.95 -12.42
C VAL A 153 -8.57 -8.09 -11.26
N VAL A 154 -8.40 -6.77 -11.35
CA VAL A 154 -8.89 -5.79 -10.38
C VAL A 154 -9.55 -4.63 -11.13
N PRO A 155 -10.81 -4.79 -11.57
CA PRO A 155 -11.52 -3.72 -12.26
C PRO A 155 -11.64 -2.44 -11.42
N PRO A 156 -11.83 -1.26 -12.04
CA PRO A 156 -11.96 0.00 -11.32
C PRO A 156 -13.04 -0.01 -10.23
N GLY A 157 -14.12 -0.76 -10.40
CA GLY A 157 -15.16 -0.94 -9.38
C GLY A 157 -14.66 -1.58 -8.09
N ILE A 158 -13.72 -2.53 -8.17
CA ILE A 158 -13.09 -3.15 -7.01
C ILE A 158 -12.18 -2.16 -6.26
N VAL A 159 -11.50 -1.28 -7.00
CA VAL A 159 -10.68 -0.22 -6.38
C VAL A 159 -11.59 0.80 -5.69
N ALA A 160 -12.65 1.25 -6.37
CA ALA A 160 -13.61 2.21 -5.84
C ALA A 160 -14.39 1.70 -4.63
N GLY A 161 -14.66 0.39 -4.57
CA GLY A 161 -15.35 -0.25 -3.45
C GLY A 161 -14.57 -0.24 -2.12
N GLY A 162 -13.30 0.19 -2.12
CA GLY A 162 -12.48 0.32 -0.92
C GLY A 162 -12.83 1.47 0.03
N GLU A 163 -14.03 2.06 -0.06
CA GLU A 163 -14.46 3.25 0.69
C GLU A 163 -13.49 4.44 0.54
N ILE A 164 -12.94 4.61 -0.67
CA ILE A 164 -12.04 5.72 -1.03
C ILE A 164 -12.84 6.94 -1.54
N LEU A 165 -12.27 8.13 -1.38
CA LEU A 165 -12.87 9.34 -1.93
C LEU A 165 -12.74 9.36 -3.46
N PRO A 166 -13.80 9.64 -4.25
CA PRO A 166 -13.75 9.58 -5.71
C PRO A 166 -12.61 10.39 -6.36
N GLU A 167 -12.25 11.55 -5.82
CA GLU A 167 -11.18 12.43 -6.30
C GLU A 167 -9.76 11.83 -6.16
N THR A 168 -9.62 10.81 -5.31
CA THR A 168 -8.35 10.11 -5.10
C THR A 168 -8.13 9.03 -6.17
N LEU A 169 -9.20 8.56 -6.83
CA LEU A 169 -9.17 7.54 -7.89
C LEU A 169 -8.76 8.13 -9.24
N ARG A 170 -7.83 7.45 -9.93
CA ARG A 170 -7.40 7.73 -11.31
C ARG A 170 -7.49 6.46 -12.13
N VAL A 171 -8.47 6.42 -13.03
CA VAL A 171 -8.60 5.33 -14.01
C VAL A 171 -7.76 5.67 -15.23
N ILE A 172 -6.86 4.77 -15.62
CA ILE A 172 -6.05 4.87 -16.83
C ILE A 172 -6.68 3.93 -17.86
N PRO A 173 -7.42 4.46 -18.86
CA PRO A 173 -8.31 3.63 -19.68
C PRO A 173 -7.61 2.46 -20.37
N GLU A 174 -6.35 2.66 -20.76
CA GLU A 174 -5.60 1.73 -21.61
C GLU A 174 -4.88 0.63 -20.84
N TYR A 175 -4.79 0.77 -19.51
CA TYR A 175 -3.99 -0.15 -18.70
C TYR A 175 -4.84 -1.34 -18.26
N ASP A 176 -4.22 -2.51 -18.29
CA ASP A 176 -4.76 -3.72 -17.68
C ASP A 176 -4.10 -3.96 -16.31
N HIS A 177 -4.22 -5.18 -15.77
CA HIS A 177 -3.60 -5.49 -14.49
C HIS A 177 -2.08 -5.31 -14.52
N THR A 178 -1.42 -5.73 -15.59
CA THR A 178 0.04 -5.90 -15.63
C THR A 178 0.77 -4.75 -16.31
N CYS A 179 0.22 -4.24 -17.42
CA CYS A 179 1.00 -3.39 -18.31
C CYS A 179 1.19 -1.97 -17.79
N CYS A 180 2.34 -1.42 -18.20
CA CYS A 180 2.54 -0.01 -18.45
C CYS A 180 2.63 0.86 -17.19
N TRP A 181 2.33 0.29 -16.01
CA TRP A 181 2.45 0.95 -14.70
C TRP A 181 3.82 1.55 -14.43
N VAL A 182 4.87 0.94 -14.99
CA VAL A 182 6.25 1.44 -14.85
C VAL A 182 6.40 2.87 -15.37
N GLU A 183 5.70 3.20 -16.45
CA GLU A 183 5.77 4.52 -17.10
C GLU A 183 5.15 5.63 -16.23
N LEU A 184 4.26 5.27 -15.30
CA LEU A 184 3.64 6.22 -14.38
C LEU A 184 4.53 6.55 -13.18
N TRP A 185 5.53 5.73 -12.86
CA TRP A 185 6.30 5.89 -11.62
C TRP A 185 6.95 7.27 -11.44
N PRO A 186 7.57 7.90 -12.46
CA PRO A 186 8.14 9.23 -12.29
C PRO A 186 7.11 10.26 -11.80
N ARG A 187 5.93 10.26 -12.42
CA ARG A 187 4.82 11.13 -12.05
C ARG A 187 4.27 10.81 -10.65
N VAL A 188 4.11 9.52 -10.34
CA VAL A 188 3.62 9.08 -9.02
C VAL A 188 4.55 9.57 -7.90
N LEU A 189 5.86 9.43 -8.08
CA LEU A 189 6.84 9.86 -7.09
C LEU A 189 6.83 11.39 -6.92
N GLU A 190 6.73 12.14 -8.01
CA GLU A 190 6.61 13.61 -7.96
C GLU A 190 5.33 14.07 -7.23
N GLU A 191 4.19 13.42 -7.50
CA GLU A 191 2.93 13.71 -6.79
C GLU A 191 3.05 13.44 -5.29
N VAL A 192 3.68 12.31 -4.91
CA VAL A 192 3.93 11.96 -3.50
C VAL A 192 4.84 12.97 -2.82
N GLU A 193 5.94 13.36 -3.48
CA GLU A 193 6.90 14.31 -2.93
C GLU A 193 6.28 15.69 -2.71
N ARG A 194 5.44 16.14 -3.66
CA ARG A 194 4.67 17.39 -3.53
C ARG A 194 3.63 17.31 -2.42
N ALA A 195 2.86 16.24 -2.35
CA ALA A 195 1.84 16.06 -1.31
C ALA A 195 2.48 16.01 0.09
N ALA A 196 3.56 15.25 0.26
CA ALA A 196 4.32 15.21 1.51
C ALA A 196 5.04 16.53 1.84
N GLY A 197 5.26 17.41 0.84
CA GLY A 197 5.76 18.77 1.04
C GLY A 197 4.67 19.76 1.45
N ALA A 198 3.43 19.57 0.97
CA ALA A 198 2.30 20.46 1.16
C ALA A 198 1.47 20.17 2.45
N LEU A 199 1.60 18.98 3.03
CA LEU A 199 0.94 18.59 4.30
C LEU A 199 1.59 19.22 5.56
N ARG A 200 2.27 20.37 5.39
CA ARG A 200 3.04 21.07 6.43
C ARG A 200 2.38 22.37 6.86
#